data_AF-A0A1W9RR78-F1
#
_entry.id   AF-A0A1W9RR78-F1
#
_cell.length_a   1.000
_cell.length_b   1.000
_cell.length_c   1.000
_cell.angle_alpha   90.00
_cell.angle_beta   90.00
_cell.angle_gamma   90.00
#
_symmetry.space_group_name_H-M   'P 1'
#
loop_
_entity.id
_entity.type
_entity.pdbx_description
1 polymer ?
#
loop_
_entity_poly.entity_id
_entity_poly.type
_entity_poly.pdbx_seq_one_letter_code
_entity_poly.pdbx_strand_id
1 'polypeptide(L)'
;MEKTTTLLKNLTKEIEKSEDEIISMAFRAGIKQLWREHILGRYLKGEISRDEAIEVVGIDWVEIAENQRNAVMEDLAWAMND
;
A
#
# COMPACT_ATOMS: atom_id res chain seq x y z
N MET A 1 8.88 -19.75 1.94
CA MET A 1 9.44 -19.84 0.58
C MET A 1 8.59 -20.71 -0.34
N GLU A 2 8.17 -21.94 0.05
CA GLU A 2 7.31 -22.79 -0.80
C GLU A 2 6.04 -22.10 -1.34
N LYS A 3 5.38 -21.26 -0.52
CA LYS A 3 4.18 -20.54 -0.95
C LYS A 3 4.44 -19.54 -2.10
N THR A 4 5.59 -18.86 -2.09
CA THR A 4 5.92 -17.83 -3.09
C THR A 4 6.23 -18.44 -4.45
N THR A 5 6.97 -19.56 -4.47
CA THR A 5 7.26 -20.27 -5.72
C THR A 5 5.99 -20.86 -6.35
N THR A 6 5.05 -21.36 -5.53
CA THR A 6 3.74 -21.81 -6.02
C THR A 6 2.92 -20.66 -6.60
N LEU A 7 2.91 -19.49 -5.95
CA LEU A 7 2.25 -18.29 -6.46
C LEU A 7 2.86 -17.83 -7.79
N LEU A 8 4.19 -17.80 -7.89
CA LEU A 8 4.89 -17.43 -9.11
C LEU A 8 4.56 -18.36 -10.28
N LYS A 9 4.51 -19.68 -10.02
CA LYS A 9 4.07 -20.68 -11.02
C LYS A 9 2.63 -20.45 -11.47
N ASN A 10 1.72 -20.16 -10.54
CA ASN A 10 0.33 -19.88 -10.88
C ASN A 10 0.21 -18.60 -11.73
N LEU A 11 0.91 -17.53 -11.36
CA LEU A 11 0.92 -16.26 -12.11
C LEU A 11 1.51 -16.42 -13.52
N THR A 12 2.61 -17.16 -13.64
CA THR A 12 3.23 -17.51 -14.94
C THR A 12 2.21 -18.21 -15.84
N LYS A 13 1.43 -19.14 -15.28
CA LYS A 13 0.40 -19.91 -16.00
C LYS A 13 -0.83 -19.07 -16.37
N GLU A 14 -1.33 -18.25 -15.46
CA GLU A 14 -2.59 -17.50 -15.65
C GLU A 14 -2.41 -16.23 -16.48
N ILE A 15 -1.25 -15.57 -16.37
CA ILE A 15 -0.96 -14.30 -17.07
C ILE A 15 -0.23 -14.57 -18.40
N GLU A 16 0.16 -15.83 -18.67
CA GLU A 16 0.88 -16.27 -19.87
C GLU A 16 2.17 -15.47 -20.11
N LYS A 17 2.92 -15.21 -19.05
CA LYS A 17 4.21 -14.51 -19.09
C LYS A 17 5.31 -15.37 -18.50
N SER A 18 6.54 -15.07 -18.92
CA SER A 18 7.73 -15.73 -18.37
C SER A 18 7.94 -15.42 -16.88
N GLU A 19 8.69 -16.28 -16.20
CA GLU A 19 8.97 -16.13 -14.76
C GLU A 19 9.71 -14.80 -14.47
N ASP A 20 10.66 -14.43 -15.32
CA ASP A 20 11.43 -13.18 -15.21
C ASP A 20 10.56 -11.94 -15.42
N GLU A 21 9.59 -11.98 -16.34
CA GLU A 21 8.61 -10.91 -16.51
C GLU A 21 7.74 -10.74 -15.26
N ILE A 22 7.21 -11.84 -14.71
CA ILE A 22 6.38 -11.78 -13.49
C ILE A 22 7.20 -11.26 -12.30
N ILE A 23 8.44 -11.71 -12.13
CA ILE A 23 9.34 -11.21 -11.09
C ILE A 23 9.59 -9.71 -11.27
N SER A 24 9.88 -9.24 -12.49
CA SER A 24 10.11 -7.82 -12.77
C SER A 24 8.87 -6.98 -12.47
N MET A 25 7.69 -7.48 -12.85
CA MET A 25 6.40 -6.85 -12.54
C MET A 25 6.18 -6.74 -11.03
N ALA A 26 6.35 -7.85 -10.30
CA ALA A 26 6.21 -7.89 -8.85
C ALA A 26 7.19 -6.94 -8.15
N PHE A 27 8.45 -6.90 -8.60
CA PHE A 27 9.46 -6.00 -8.08
C PHE A 27 9.08 -4.52 -8.28
N ARG A 28 8.68 -4.14 -9.50
CA ARG A 28 8.26 -2.76 -9.81
C ARG A 28 7.02 -2.35 -9.02
N ALA A 29 6.03 -3.24 -8.91
CA ALA A 29 4.83 -3.01 -8.12
C ALA A 29 5.17 -2.86 -6.63
N GLY A 30 6.05 -3.72 -6.11
CA GLY A 30 6.52 -3.68 -4.73
C GLY A 30 7.23 -2.38 -4.38
N ILE A 31 8.16 -1.91 -5.22
CA ILE A 31 8.85 -0.62 -4.98
C ILE A 31 7.86 0.54 -4.95
N LYS A 32 6.90 0.59 -5.89
CA LYS A 32 5.85 1.63 -5.90
C LYS A 32 4.99 1.58 -4.65
N GLN A 33 4.60 0.39 -4.22
CA GLN A 33 3.80 0.18 -3.01
C GLN A 33 4.56 0.64 -1.76
N LEU A 34 5.80 0.20 -1.59
CA LEU A 34 6.64 0.57 -0.44
C LEU A 34 6.86 2.07 -0.35
N TRP A 35 7.12 2.73 -1.49
CA TRP A 35 7.27 4.18 -1.53
C TRP A 35 5.99 4.89 -1.13
N ARG A 36 4.84 4.44 -1.63
CA ARG A 36 3.54 5.01 -1.27
C ARG A 36 3.25 4.86 0.23
N GLU A 37 3.44 3.67 0.79
CA GLU A 37 3.24 3.41 2.21
C GLU A 37 4.15 4.30 3.08
N HIS A 38 5.40 4.49 2.66
CA HIS A 38 6.33 5.40 3.33
C HIS A 38 5.78 6.84 3.36
N ILE A 39 5.37 7.39 2.22
CA ILE A 39 4.85 8.76 2.12
C ILE A 39 3.55 8.95 2.91
N LEU A 40 2.60 8.03 2.80
CA LEU A 40 1.36 8.08 3.58
C LEU A 40 1.64 8.01 5.09
N GLY A 41 2.60 7.18 5.51
CA GLY A 41 3.02 7.12 6.91
C GLY A 41 3.58 8.46 7.42
N ARG A 42 4.39 9.15 6.60
CA ARG A 42 4.89 10.50 6.93
C ARG A 42 3.76 11.52 7.02
N TYR A 43 2.81 11.46 6.08
CA TYR A 43 1.63 12.33 6.09
C TYR A 43 0.78 12.15 7.35
N LEU A 44 0.42 10.91 7.70
CA LEU A 44 -0.42 10.62 8.87
C LEU A 44 0.24 11.00 10.19
N LYS A 45 1.58 11.05 10.23
CA LYS A 45 2.38 11.55 11.37
C LYS A 45 2.54 13.07 11.39
N GLY A 46 2.05 13.79 10.37
CA GLY A 46 2.19 15.24 10.24
C GLY A 46 3.59 15.70 9.83
N GLU A 47 4.42 14.81 9.28
CA GLU A 47 5.78 15.14 8.84
C GLU A 47 5.83 15.83 7.47
N ILE A 48 4.75 15.70 6.68
CA ILE A 48 4.53 16.39 5.41
C ILE A 48 3.08 16.88 5.35
N SER A 49 2.83 17.90 4.56
CA SER A 49 1.48 18.42 4.32
C SER A 49 0.65 17.49 3.44
N ARG A 50 -0.67 17.71 3.46
CA ARG A 50 -1.63 16.99 2.61
C ARG A 50 -1.33 17.21 1.13
N ASP A 51 -1.04 18.44 0.73
CA ASP A 51 -0.77 18.79 -0.66
C ASP A 51 0.52 18.12 -1.17
N GLU A 52 1.59 18.10 -0.36
CA GLU A 52 2.82 17.36 -0.68
C GLU A 52 2.56 15.86 -0.83
N ALA A 53 1.73 15.27 0.03
CA ALA A 53 1.38 13.86 -0.07
C ALA A 53 0.58 13.59 -1.37
N ILE A 54 -0.40 14.44 -1.70
CA ILE A 54 -1.20 14.32 -2.92
C ILE A 54 -0.33 14.42 -4.16
N GLU A 55 0.64 15.33 -4.19
CA GLU A 55 1.55 15.48 -5.33
C GLU A 55 2.37 14.20 -5.58
N VAL A 56 2.80 13.53 -4.51
CA VAL A 56 3.68 12.36 -4.63
C VAL A 56 2.91 11.04 -4.87
N VAL A 57 1.79 10.82 -4.19
CA VAL A 57 1.08 9.52 -4.25
C VAL A 57 -0.31 9.60 -4.90
N GLY A 58 -0.87 10.79 -5.09
CA GLY A 58 -2.21 11.00 -5.64
C GLY A 58 -3.30 11.12 -4.57
N ILE A 59 -4.36 11.87 -4.89
CA ILE A 59 -5.46 12.20 -3.97
C ILE A 59 -6.18 10.97 -3.42
N ASP A 60 -6.50 9.99 -4.28
CA ASP A 60 -7.23 8.77 -3.88
C ASP A 60 -6.53 8.04 -2.73
N TRP A 61 -5.20 7.96 -2.76
CA TRP A 61 -4.43 7.27 -1.73
C TRP A 61 -4.38 8.04 -0.41
N VAL A 62 -4.35 9.36 -0.49
CA VAL A 62 -4.42 10.23 0.70
C VAL A 62 -5.78 10.10 1.37
N GLU A 63 -6.87 10.14 0.59
CA GLU A 63 -8.23 9.98 1.12
C GLU A 63 -8.47 8.60 1.75
N ILE A 64 -7.97 7.52 1.12
CA ILE A 64 -8.02 6.17 1.70
C ILE A 64 -7.29 6.14 3.06
N ALA A 65 -6.10 6.72 3.15
CA ALA A 65 -5.33 6.74 4.38
C ALA A 65 -6.01 7.57 5.48
N GLU A 66 -6.62 8.71 5.13
CA GLU A 66 -7.41 9.54 6.04
C GLU A 66 -8.61 8.77 6.60
N ASN A 67 -9.38 8.11 5.73
CA ASN A 67 -10.54 7.31 6.12
C ASN A 67 -10.16 6.15 7.05
N GLN A 68 -9.06 5.45 6.74
CA GLN A 68 -8.54 4.39 7.61
C GLN A 68 -8.12 4.90 8.98
N ARG A 69 -7.41 6.04 9.05
CA ARG A 69 -7.06 6.66 10.32
C ARG A 69 -8.31 7.02 11.11
N ASN A 70 -9.31 7.62 10.47
CA ASN A 70 -10.53 8.04 11.15
C ASN A 70 -11.28 6.84 11.73
N ALA A 71 -11.43 5.74 10.97
CA ALA A 71 -12.04 4.51 11.47
C ALA A 71 -11.32 3.95 12.71
N VAL A 72 -9.98 3.91 12.70
CA VAL A 72 -9.19 3.48 13.87
C VAL A 72 -9.39 4.41 15.07
N MET A 73 -9.47 5.73 14.84
CA MET A 73 -9.69 6.70 15.90
C MET A 73 -11.11 6.61 16.49
N GLU A 74 -12.11 6.31 15.67
CA GLU A 74 -13.49 6.06 16.11
C GLU A 74 -13.57 4.80 17.00
N ASP A 75 -12.92 3.71 16.59
CA ASP A 75 -12.83 2.47 17.39
C ASP A 75 -12.14 2.72 18.74
N LEU A 76 -11.06 3.50 18.77
CA LEU A 76 -10.37 3.88 20.01
C LEU A 76 -11.26 4.74 20.91
N ALA A 77 -11.96 5.73 20.34
CA ALA A 77 -12.87 6.59 21.09
C ALA A 77 -14.05 5.80 21.67
N TRP A 78 -14.56 4.80 20.93
CA TRP A 78 -15.56 3.88 21.45
C TRP A 78 -15.02 3.09 22.65
N ALA A 79 -13.84 2.48 22.54
CA ALA A 79 -13.23 1.70 23.61
C ALA A 79 -12.86 2.51 24.86
N MET A 80 -12.64 3.83 24.73
CA MET A 80 -12.33 4.71 25.87
C MET A 80 -13.56 5.25 26.60
N ASN A 81 -14.75 5.11 26.02
CA ASN A 81 -16.01 5.59 26.60
C ASN A 81 -16.84 4.47 27.27
N ASP A 82 -16.33 3.24 27.29
CA ASP A 82 -16.82 2.08 28.08
C ASP A 82 -16.03 1.95 29.41
#